data_AF-A0A3M3ZUM6-F1
#
_entry.id   AF-A0A3M3ZUM6-F1
#
_cell.length_a   1.000
_cell.length_b   1.000
_cell.length_c   1.000
_cell.angle_alpha   90.00
_cell.angle_beta   90.00
_cell.angle_gamma   90.00
#
_symmetry.space_group_name_H-M   'P 1'
#
loop_
_entity.id
_entity.type
_entity.pdbx_description
1 polymer ?
#
loop_
_entity_poly.entity_id
_entity_poly.type
_entity_poly.pdbx_seq_one_letter_code
_entity_poly.pdbx_strand_id
1 'polypeptide(L)' 'MVDGKSIMAVMMLAAGKGTDIHLHTEGEFEQEALDGLVELIDNKFDEGE' A
#
# COMPACT_ATOMS: atom_id res chain seq x y z
N MET A 1 -5.38 9.28 -7.49
CA MET A 1 -4.47 8.13 -7.70
C MET A 1 -3.06 8.66 -7.57
N VAL A 2 -2.23 8.04 -6.75
CA VAL A 2 -0.81 8.41 -6.55
C VAL A 2 0.06 7.20 -6.90
N ASP A 3 1.33 7.41 -7.23
CA ASP A 3 2.25 6.30 -7.50
C ASP A 3 2.69 5.65 -6.18
N GLY A 4 2.25 4.41 -5.95
CA GLY A 4 2.60 3.63 -4.76
C GLY A 4 4.09 3.26 -4.65
N LYS A 5 4.86 3.38 -5.73
CA LYS A 5 6.32 3.15 -5.72
C LYS A 5 7.11 4.40 -5.35
N SER A 6 6.46 5.57 -5.34
CA SER A 6 7.10 6.84 -5.00
C SER A 6 6.82 7.21 -3.55
N ILE A 7 7.84 7.12 -2.69
CA ILE A 7 7.71 7.51 -1.27
C ILE A 7 7.19 8.94 -1.11
N MET A 8 7.60 9.86 -1.97
CA MET A 8 7.11 11.25 -1.92
C MET A 8 5.61 11.34 -2.22
N ALA A 9 5.12 10.57 -3.20
CA ALA A 9 3.71 10.58 -3.56
C ALA A 9 2.83 9.95 -2.46
N VAL A 10 3.31 8.86 -1.85
CA VAL A 10 2.65 8.21 -0.71
C VAL A 10 2.61 9.14 0.50
N MET A 11 3.70 9.85 0.82
CA MET A 11 3.71 10.84 1.91
C MET A 11 2.74 12.01 1.65
N MET A 12 2.65 12.49 0.39
CA MET A 12 1.74 13.56 0.00
C MET A 12 0.27 13.14 0.01
N LEU A 13 -0.04 11.84 -0.10
CA LEU A 13 -1.41 11.35 0.06
C LEU A 13 -1.95 11.66 1.47
N ALA A 14 -1.07 11.73 2.47
CA ALA A 14 -1.39 12.10 3.85
C ALA A 14 -2.56 11.30 4.45
N ALA A 15 -2.68 10.02 4.07
CA ALA A 15 -3.72 9.12 4.57
C ALA A 15 -3.45 8.77 6.03
N GLY A 16 -4.33 9.25 6.92
CA GLY A 16 -4.27 8.95 8.35
C GLY A 16 -4.89 7.60 8.69
N LYS A 17 -4.65 7.11 9.91
CA LYS A 17 -5.29 5.89 10.43
C LYS A 17 -6.82 5.98 10.30
N GLY A 18 -7.42 4.91 9.75
CA GLY A 18 -8.88 4.84 9.50
C GLY A 18 -9.31 5.45 8.17
N THR A 19 -8.36 5.89 7.33
CA THR A 19 -8.65 6.27 5.94
C THR A 19 -8.76 5.02 5.08
N ASP A 20 -9.85 4.89 4.33
CA ASP A 20 -9.99 3.83 3.34
C ASP A 20 -9.12 4.13 2.10
N ILE A 21 -8.34 3.15 1.67
CA ILE A 21 -7.47 3.24 0.49
C ILE A 21 -7.83 2.12 -0.48
N HIS A 22 -7.91 2.46 -1.77
CA HIS A 22 -7.99 1.48 -2.85
C HIS A 22 -6.61 1.27 -3.48
N LEU A 23 -6.18 0.00 -3.52
CA LEU A 23 -4.95 -0.41 -4.20
C LEU A 23 -5.28 -0.89 -5.62
N HIS A 24 -4.39 -0.56 -6.56
CA HIS A 24 -4.47 -0.97 -7.95
C HIS A 24 -3.07 -1.34 -8.44
N THR A 25 -2.91 -2.53 -8.99
CA THR A 25 -1.66 -3.05 -9.54
C THR A 25 -1.90 -3.50 -10.99
N GLU A 26 -0.89 -3.34 -11.83
CA GLU A 26 -0.92 -3.77 -13.24
C GLU A 26 0.45 -4.32 -13.64
N GLY A 27 0.46 -5.43 -14.39
CA GLY A 27 1.66 -6.01 -14.98
C GLY A 27 1.83 -7.50 -14.70
N GLU A 28 2.98 -8.05 -15.12
CA GLU A 28 3.26 -9.50 -15.05
C GLU A 28 3.13 -10.09 -13.64
N PHE A 29 3.42 -9.29 -12.61
CA PHE A 29 3.40 -9.69 -11.20
C PHE A 29 2.33 -8.94 -10.39
N GLU A 30 1.25 -8.48 -11.03
CA GLU A 30 0.25 -7.62 -10.39
C GLU A 30 -0.42 -8.27 -9.16
N GLN A 31 -0.73 -9.57 -9.24
CA GLN A 31 -1.38 -10.31 -8.15
C GLN A 31 -0.41 -10.53 -7.00
N GLU A 32 0.82 -10.98 -7.28
CA GLU A 32 1.84 -11.20 -6.25
C GLU A 32 2.20 -9.91 -5.50
N ALA A 33 2.32 -8.79 -6.24
CA ALA A 33 2.54 -7.48 -5.65
C ALA A 33 1.37 -7.03 -4.78
N LEU A 34 0.13 -7.28 -5.22
CA LEU A 34 -1.06 -6.93 -4.44
C LEU A 34 -1.15 -7.78 -3.16
N ASP A 35 -0.93 -9.09 -3.27
CA ASP A 35 -0.98 -10.03 -2.14
C ASP A 35 0.08 -9.66 -1.09
N GLY A 36 1.31 -9.37 -1.51
CA GLY A 36 2.38 -8.93 -0.60
C GLY A 36 2.10 -7.58 0.08
N LEU A 37 1.47 -6.65 -0.63
CA LEU A 37 1.03 -5.38 -0.04
C LEU A 37 -0.08 -5.58 0.99
N VAL A 38 -1.07 -6.44 0.69
CA VAL A 38 -2.16 -6.78 1.62
C VAL A 38 -1.61 -7.46 2.86
N GLU A 39 -0.73 -8.46 2.69
CA GLU A 39 -0.08 -9.16 3.82
C GLU A 39 0.70 -8.19 4.72
N LEU A 40 1.50 -7.29 4.13
CA LEU A 40 2.23 -6.27 4.88
C LEU A 40 1.30 -5.37 5.70
N ILE A 41 0.18 -4.93 5.10
CA ILE A 41 -0.79 -4.05 5.77
C ILE A 41 -1.54 -4.80 6.88
N ASP A 42 -1.97 -6.04 6.63
CA ASP A 42 -2.66 -6.90 7.60
C ASP A 42 -1.75 -7.24 8.80
N ASN A 43 -0.46 -7.41 8.53
CA ASN A 43 0.58 -7.58 9.55
C ASN A 43 0.99 -6.25 10.24
N LYS A 44 0.29 -5.14 9.94
CA LYS A 44 0.55 -3.80 10.48
C LYS A 44 2.01 -3.36 10.30
N PHE A 45 2.56 -3.58 9.10
CA PHE A 45 3.94 -3.25 8.74
C PHE A 45 4.99 -3.93 9.62
N ASP A 46 4.66 -5.08 10.21
CA ASP A 46 5.47 -5.81 11.19
C ASP A 46 5.81 -4.99 12.46
N GLU A 47 5.14 -3.86 12.66
CA GLU A 47 5.32 -2.97 13.81
C GLU A 47 4.41 -3.37 14.96
N GLY A 48 4.47 -4.64 15.38
CA GLY A 48 3.66 -5.16 16.48
C GLY A 48 3.72 -4.30 17.76
N GLU A 49 2.68 -3.48 17.93
CA GLU A 49 2.43 -2.48 19.00
C GLU A 49 3.31 -1.22 19.02
#